data_AF-A0A9D4VGX9-F1
#
_entry.id   AF-A0A9D4VGX9-F1
#
_cell.length_a   1.000
_cell.length_b   1.000
_cell.length_c   1.000
_cell.angle_alpha   90.00
_cell.angle_beta   90.00
_cell.angle_gamma   90.00
#
_symmetry.space_group_name_H-M   'P 1'
#
loop_
_entity.id
_entity.type
_entity.pdbx_description
1 polymer ?
#
loop_
_entity_poly.entity_id
_entity_poly.type
_entity_poly.pdbx_seq_one_letter_code
_entity_poly.pdbx_strand_id
1 'polypeptide(L)'
;MDSKRSCSTKKVSWNDLAFINNVISWSLEDIFDQDLYKNQVDSIGLSFDSAKQYLTSFVPPLLEETRAQLCSCIEIISSSPHAQVFSLKHSHSLQHD
;
A
#
# COMPACT_ATOMS: atom_id res chain seq x y z
N MET A 1 18.06 14.85 35.76
CA MET A 1 18.62 14.02 34.67
C MET A 1 17.49 13.76 33.69
N ASP A 2 17.20 14.74 32.84
CA ASP A 2 16.11 14.65 31.88
C ASP A 2 16.67 14.10 30.56
N SER A 3 16.48 12.81 30.35
CA SER A 3 16.90 12.13 29.13
C SER A 3 15.99 12.56 27.98
N LYS A 4 16.46 13.48 27.14
CA LYS A 4 15.79 13.85 25.89
C LYS A 4 15.77 12.64 24.97
N ARG A 5 14.60 12.00 24.88
CA ARG A 5 14.31 10.96 23.89
C ARG A 5 14.19 11.64 22.52
N SER A 6 15.31 11.74 21.80
CA SER A 6 15.32 12.22 20.42
C SER A 6 14.71 11.13 19.54
N CYS A 7 13.46 11.35 19.10
CA CYS A 7 12.86 10.58 18.01
C CYS A 7 13.64 10.92 16.74
N SER A 8 14.40 9.95 16.23
CA SER A 8 15.05 10.08 14.92
C SER A 8 13.97 9.99 13.84
N THR A 9 13.60 11.13 13.26
CA THR A 9 12.77 11.20 12.06
C THR A 9 13.56 10.62 10.89
N LYS A 10 13.39 9.33 10.61
CA LYS A 10 13.95 8.68 9.42
C LYS A 10 13.36 9.34 8.18
N LYS A 11 14.20 9.94 7.32
CA LYS A 11 13.78 10.42 6.01
C LYS A 11 13.38 9.22 5.15
N VAL A 12 12.14 9.21 4.68
CA VAL A 12 11.64 8.22 3.72
C VAL A 12 12.47 8.34 2.43
N SER A 13 12.97 7.21 1.93
CA SER A 13 13.74 7.18 0.68
C SER A 13 12.82 7.42 -0.52
N TRP A 14 13.34 8.04 -1.58
CA TRP A 14 12.62 8.19 -2.84
C TRP A 14 12.15 6.84 -3.41
N ASN A 15 12.92 5.77 -3.18
CA ASN A 15 12.55 4.42 -3.62
C ASN A 15 11.35 3.86 -2.83
N ASP A 16 11.23 4.18 -1.54
CA ASP A 16 10.11 3.75 -0.71
C ASP A 16 8.82 4.45 -1.16
N LEU A 17 8.92 5.74 -1.50
CA LEU A 17 7.80 6.51 -2.06
C LEU A 17 7.40 5.99 -3.44
N ALA A 18 8.35 5.55 -4.26
CA ALA A 18 8.05 5.03 -5.59
C ALA A 18 7.23 3.72 -5.53
N PHE A 19 7.58 2.81 -4.62
CA PHE A 19 6.82 1.57 -4.41
C PHE A 19 5.39 1.87 -3.94
N ILE A 20 5.26 2.69 -2.88
CA ILE A 20 3.95 3.05 -2.31
C ILE A 20 3.08 3.77 -3.35
N ASN A 21 3.66 4.71 -4.09
CA ASN A 21 2.93 5.42 -5.14
C ASN A 21 2.46 4.47 -6.24
N ASN A 22 3.22 3.43 -6.57
CA ASN A 22 2.80 2.42 -7.54
C ASN A 22 1.57 1.65 -7.03
N VAL A 23 1.63 1.13 -5.81
CA VAL A 23 0.53 0.37 -5.19
C VAL A 23 -0.74 1.21 -5.06
N ILE A 24 -0.62 2.47 -4.63
CA ILE A 24 -1.78 3.37 -4.47
C ILE A 24 -2.34 3.86 -5.82
N SER A 25 -1.55 3.78 -6.89
CA SER A 25 -2.00 4.20 -8.24
C SER A 25 -2.79 3.13 -8.99
N TRP A 26 -2.84 1.89 -8.49
CA TRP A 26 -3.56 0.81 -9.16
C TRP A 26 -5.07 1.07 -9.23
N SER A 27 -5.62 0.81 -10.40
CA SER A 27 -7.07 0.67 -10.58
C SER A 27 -7.56 -0.68 -10.02
N LEU A 28 -8.88 -0.85 -9.91
CA LEU A 28 -9.43 -2.14 -9.53
C LEU A 28 -9.11 -3.20 -10.60
N GLU A 29 -9.14 -2.81 -11.87
CA GLU A 29 -8.77 -3.67 -12.99
C GLU A 29 -7.32 -4.16 -12.85
N ASP A 30 -6.38 -3.28 -12.51
CA ASP A 30 -4.98 -3.67 -12.25
C ASP A 30 -4.90 -4.65 -11.08
N ILE A 31 -5.66 -4.41 -10.00
CA ILE A 31 -5.65 -5.29 -8.82
C ILE A 31 -6.18 -6.68 -9.15
N PHE A 32 -7.18 -6.81 -10.03
CA PHE A 32 -7.73 -8.10 -10.44
C PHE A 32 -6.93 -8.80 -11.56
N ASP A 33 -6.01 -8.09 -12.22
CA ASP A 33 -5.16 -8.67 -13.27
C ASP A 33 -4.04 -9.53 -12.67
N GLN A 34 -4.17 -10.85 -12.79
CA GLN A 34 -3.14 -11.81 -12.35
C GLN A 34 -1.86 -11.78 -13.19
N ASP A 35 -1.91 -11.20 -14.39
CA ASP A 35 -0.78 -11.13 -15.30
C ASP A 35 -0.10 -9.75 -15.30
N LEU A 36 -0.52 -8.81 -14.44
CA LEU A 36 -0.02 -7.43 -14.37
C LEU A 36 1.52 -7.35 -14.32
N TYR A 37 2.16 -8.25 -13.58
CA TYR A 37 3.62 -8.33 -13.43
C TYR A 37 4.26 -9.56 -14.08
N LYS A 38 3.50 -10.39 -14.81
CA LYS A 38 3.97 -11.68 -15.37
C LYS A 38 5.27 -11.56 -16.18
N ASN A 39 5.38 -10.51 -16.98
CA ASN A 39 6.53 -10.27 -17.85
C ASN A 39 7.65 -9.47 -17.17
N GLN A 40 7.46 -9.07 -15.91
CA GLN A 40 8.44 -8.33 -15.10
C GLN A 40 9.10 -9.23 -14.05
N VAL A 41 8.58 -10.44 -13.83
CA VAL A 41 9.15 -11.44 -12.92
C VAL A 41 10.18 -12.27 -13.71
N ASP A 42 11.42 -11.81 -13.69
CA ASP A 42 12.56 -12.61 -14.13
C ASP A 42 12.88 -13.72 -13.13
N SER A 43 13.56 -14.79 -13.57
CA SER A 43 14.03 -15.83 -12.67
C SER A 43 14.97 -15.24 -11.62
N ILE A 44 14.64 -15.42 -10.34
CA ILE A 44 15.48 -14.96 -9.24
C ILE A 44 16.77 -15.80 -9.24
N GLY A 45 17.91 -15.13 -9.44
CA GLY A 45 19.22 -15.76 -9.41
C GLY A 45 19.54 -16.35 -8.03
N LEU A 46 20.38 -17.38 -8.00
CA LEU A 46 20.86 -17.99 -6.75
C LEU A 46 21.89 -17.12 -6.01
N SER A 47 22.51 -16.18 -6.72
CA SER A 47 23.52 -15.25 -6.18
C SER A 47 23.38 -13.89 -6.85
N PHE A 48 23.87 -12.86 -6.17
CA PHE A 48 23.81 -11.47 -6.63
C PHE A 48 25.19 -10.82 -6.46
N ASP A 49 25.58 -10.01 -7.43
CA ASP A 49 26.87 -9.31 -7.44
C ASP A 49 26.85 -8.09 -6.50
N SER A 50 25.67 -7.64 -6.10
CA SER A 50 25.52 -6.53 -5.14
C SER A 50 24.18 -6.56 -4.40
N ALA A 51 24.14 -5.88 -3.25
CA ALA A 51 22.90 -5.64 -2.52
C ALA A 51 21.87 -4.86 -3.35
N LYS A 52 22.32 -3.95 -4.23
CA LYS A 52 21.43 -3.21 -5.12
C LYS A 52 20.72 -4.17 -6.08
N GLN A 53 21.47 -5.06 -6.73
CA GLN A 53 20.92 -6.06 -7.65
C GLN A 53 19.91 -6.96 -6.94
N TYR A 54 20.26 -7.47 -5.74
CA TYR A 54 19.33 -8.23 -4.90
C TYR A 54 18.03 -7.47 -4.67
N LEU A 55 18.09 -6.25 -4.11
CA LEU A 55 16.89 -5.47 -3.79
C LEU A 55 16.03 -5.18 -5.03
N THR A 56 16.66 -4.87 -6.17
CA THR A 56 15.92 -4.60 -7.41
C THR A 56 15.24 -5.83 -7.99
N SER A 57 15.84 -7.02 -7.87
CA SER A 57 15.26 -8.27 -8.39
C SER A 57 13.98 -8.68 -7.66
N PHE A 58 13.79 -8.24 -6.43
CA PHE A 58 12.60 -8.55 -5.63
C PHE A 58 11.47 -7.51 -5.77
N VAL A 59 11.67 -6.39 -6.49
CA VAL A 59 10.61 -5.38 -6.65
C VAL A 59 9.39 -5.95 -7.37
N PRO A 60 9.50 -6.62 -8.54
CA PRO A 60 8.33 -7.17 -9.22
C PRO A 60 7.62 -8.28 -8.42
N PRO A 61 8.32 -9.28 -7.83
CA PRO A 61 7.69 -10.26 -6.94
C PRO A 61 6.95 -9.63 -5.74
N LEU A 62 7.52 -8.59 -5.13
CA LEU A 62 6.91 -7.90 -4.00
C LEU A 62 5.65 -7.13 -4.40
N LEU A 63 5.66 -6.49 -5.58
CA LEU A 63 4.46 -5.85 -6.12
C LEU A 63 3.36 -6.88 -6.38
N GLU A 64 3.70 -8.02 -6.98
CA GLU A 64 2.75 -9.09 -7.25
C GLU A 64 2.16 -9.69 -5.96
N GLU A 65 2.98 -9.94 -4.94
CA GLU A 65 2.51 -10.39 -3.62
C GLU A 65 1.55 -9.36 -2.98
N THR A 66 1.91 -8.08 -3.06
CA THR A 66 1.08 -6.99 -2.52
C THR A 66 -0.25 -6.88 -3.28
N ARG A 67 -0.24 -7.00 -4.61
CA ARG A 67 -1.43 -7.02 -5.47
C ARG A 67 -2.36 -8.18 -5.09
N ALA A 68 -1.81 -9.39 -4.95
CA ALA A 68 -2.59 -10.57 -4.58
C ALA A 68 -3.24 -10.43 -3.19
N GLN A 69 -2.52 -9.90 -2.20
CA GLN A 69 -3.07 -9.61 -0.87
C GLN A 69 -4.17 -8.55 -0.91
N LEU A 70 -3.96 -7.48 -1.68
CA LEU A 70 -4.96 -6.42 -1.84
C LEU A 70 -6.23 -6.93 -2.52
N CYS A 71 -6.09 -7.76 -3.57
CA CYS A 71 -7.20 -8.44 -4.24
C CYS A 71 -8.04 -9.24 -3.24
N SER A 72 -7.39 -10.08 -2.42
CA SER A 72 -8.07 -10.87 -1.39
C SER A 72 -8.79 -9.99 -0.35
N CYS A 73 -8.17 -8.87 0.05
CA CYS A 73 -8.80 -7.94 0.98
C CYS A 73 -10.04 -7.27 0.36
N ILE A 74 -9.98 -6.86 -0.92
CA ILE A 74 -11.11 -6.24 -1.62
C ILE A 74 -12.26 -7.23 -1.77
N GLU A 75 -11.98 -8.50 -2.07
CA GLU A 75 -13.00 -9.56 -2.11
C GLU A 75 -13.74 -9.65 -0.77
N ILE A 76 -13.01 -9.64 0.36
CA ILE A 76 -13.61 -9.64 1.69
C ILE A 76 -14.44 -8.38 1.93
N ILE A 77 -13.89 -7.19 1.64
CA ILE A 77 -14.57 -5.91 1.84
C ILE A 77 -15.85 -5.83 1.00
N SER A 78 -15.83 -6.35 -0.22
CA SER A 78 -16.99 -6.36 -1.12
C SER A 78 -18.19 -7.12 -0.55
N SER A 79 -17.93 -8.11 0.31
CA SER A 79 -18.96 -8.89 1.00
C SER A 79 -19.40 -8.29 2.35
N SER A 80 -18.70 -7.26 2.83
CA SER A 80 -18.94 -6.66 4.14
C SER A 80 -20.19 -5.77 4.15
N PRO A 81 -20.97 -5.72 5.24
CA PRO A 81 -22.05 -4.76 5.39
C PRO A 81 -21.53 -3.33 5.20
N HIS A 82 -22.16 -2.57 4.30
CA HIS A 82 -21.84 -1.17 4.07
C HIS A 82 -23.10 -0.30 4.10
N ALA A 83 -22.93 0.97 4.46
CA ALA A 83 -24.00 1.95 4.44
C ALA A 83 -23.52 3.23 3.77
N GLN A 84 -24.36 3.82 2.92
CA GLN A 84 -24.08 5.09 2.27
C GLN A 84 -24.70 6.22 3.07
N VAL A 85 -23.91 7.24 3.38
CA VAL A 85 -24.41 8.47 4.02
C VAL A 85 -24.85 9.43 2.93
N PHE A 86 -26.16 9.66 2.82
CA PHE A 86 -26.73 10.54 1.79
C PHE A 86 -26.80 12.01 2.22
N SER A 87 -26.94 12.29 3.52
CA SER A 87 -27.08 13.65 4.03
C SER A 87 -26.75 13.72 5.52
N LEU A 88 -26.14 14.83 5.94
CA LEU A 88 -25.87 15.14 7.34
C LEU A 88 -26.62 16.43 7.70
N LYS A 89 -27.52 16.36 8.68
CA LYS A 89 -28.22 17.55 9.21
C LYS A 89 -27.43 18.11 10.39
N HIS A 90 -27.16 19.41 10.37
CA HIS A 90 -26.60 20.11 11.52
C HIS A 90 -27.72 20.38 12.53
N SER A 91 -27.59 19.88 13.76
CA SER A 91 -28.52 20.23 14.85
C SER A 91 -28.09 21.55 15.48
N HIS A 92 -29.00 22.52 15.55
CA HIS A 92 -28.79 23.72 16.36
C HIS A 92 -28.95 23.33 17.83
N SER A 93 -27.87 23.39 18.62
CA SER A 93 -27.93 23.23 20.07
C SER A 93 -28.81 24.34 20.67
N LEU A 94 -29.81 23.96 21.46
CA LEU A 94 -30.66 24.91 22.18
C LEU A 94 -29.80 25.64 23.22
N GLN A 95 -29.67 26.95 23.06
CA GLN A 95 -29.22 27.82 24.16
C GLN A 95 -30.30 27.79 25.23
N HIS A 96 -29.89 27.47 26.46
CA HIS A 96 -30.73 27.52 27.63
C HIS A 96 -30.72 28.97 28.13
N ASP A 97 -31.86 29.64 28.05
CA ASP A 97 -32.11 30.93 28.71
C ASP A 97 -32.19 30.76 30.24
#